data_AF-A0A6N8B4A4-F1
#
_entry.id   AF-A0A6N8B4A4-F1
#
_cell.length_a   1.000
_cell.length_b   1.000
_cell.length_c   1.000
_cell.angle_alpha   90.00
_cell.angle_beta   90.00
_cell.angle_gamma   90.00
#
_symmetry.space_group_name_H-M   'P 1'
#
loop_
_entity.id
_entity.type
_entity.pdbx_description
1 polymer ?
#
loop_
_entity_poly.entity_id
_entity_poly.type
_entity_poly.pdbx_seq_one_letter_code
_entity_poly.pdbx_strand_id
1 'polypeptide(L)'
;MYQQLQQMVEERKRMALATVVETDKNNKQLLGRKYLITEAGVKPDADILQKEMEQLCKQLNHLKESEIMSLETESGEVNLLVESYHPTAKLIVLGGGHIAQPLVKIASLLQYQITVVDDRPKFANKQRFPEAHQVECDDFITALERQKIDSGTSVVIVTRGHKHDLQCLEYVLKFAPGYVGMIGSRRRVKMIKDQLLSSGYPEEKVDGVYMPIGLDINAQTPEEIAVSIAAQLVEVRRGFEKKVVSQTSTRQRWELLEREIDYANRNQAVVAATIVRTKGSTPRKAGAKMLILQDGTCIGTIGGGCGEAEVRREALMLFDSRGIKMHQVMLDAGTAAEEGMVCGGLMDVFIERLI
;
A
#
# COMPACT_ATOMS: atom_id res chain seq x y z
N MET A 1 19.65 -1.83 -13.43
CA MET A 1 18.40 -1.42 -12.76
C MET A 1 17.60 -2.64 -12.27
N TYR A 2 17.16 -3.55 -13.15
CA TYR A 2 16.29 -4.68 -12.77
C TYR A 2 16.83 -5.60 -11.65
N GLN A 3 18.11 -5.93 -11.61
CA GLN A 3 18.69 -6.74 -10.51
C GLN A 3 18.53 -6.07 -9.13
N GLN A 4 18.71 -4.75 -9.06
CA GLN A 4 18.53 -4.02 -7.80
C GLN A 4 17.06 -3.85 -7.45
N LEU A 5 16.21 -3.62 -8.46
CA LEU A 5 14.77 -3.58 -8.28
C LEU A 5 14.26 -4.92 -7.73
N GLN A 6 14.75 -6.04 -8.26
CA GLN A 6 14.45 -7.38 -7.77
C GLN A 6 14.85 -7.55 -6.30
N GLN A 7 16.07 -7.15 -5.93
CA GLN A 7 16.50 -7.18 -4.54
C GLN A 7 15.58 -6.36 -3.62
N MET A 8 15.19 -5.14 -4.02
CA MET A 8 14.29 -4.30 -3.23
C MET A 8 12.90 -4.92 -3.07
N VAL A 9 12.41 -5.59 -4.11
CA VAL A 9 11.13 -6.32 -4.12
C VAL A 9 11.18 -7.54 -3.20
N GLU A 10 12.23 -8.34 -3.26
CA GLU A 10 12.47 -9.51 -2.41
C GLU A 10 12.59 -9.11 -0.93
N GLU A 11 13.31 -8.03 -0.65
CA GLU A 11 13.50 -7.52 0.71
C GLU A 11 12.33 -6.65 1.20
N ARG A 12 11.34 -6.36 0.33
CA ARG A 12 10.19 -5.45 0.59
C ARG A 12 10.62 -4.10 1.17
N LYS A 13 11.76 -3.59 0.72
CA LYS A 13 12.33 -2.32 1.20
C LYS A 13 11.61 -1.14 0.57
N ARG A 14 11.61 -0.02 1.30
CA ARG A 14 11.06 1.24 0.79
C ARG A 14 11.86 1.72 -0.42
N MET A 15 11.15 2.10 -1.47
CA MET A 15 11.72 2.67 -2.70
C MET A 15 10.67 3.50 -3.44
N ALA A 16 11.11 4.28 -4.43
CA ALA A 16 10.22 4.88 -5.41
C ALA A 16 10.75 4.61 -6.82
N LEU A 17 9.83 4.47 -7.78
CA LEU A 17 10.13 4.38 -9.19
C LEU A 17 9.62 5.66 -9.86
N ALA A 18 10.53 6.52 -10.31
CA ALA A 18 10.18 7.70 -11.08
C ALA A 18 10.27 7.37 -12.57
N THR A 19 9.16 7.50 -13.29
CA THR A 19 9.10 7.30 -14.74
C THR A 19 8.81 8.63 -15.42
N VAL A 20 9.61 9.00 -16.41
CA VAL A 20 9.35 10.20 -17.22
C VAL A 20 8.17 9.92 -18.15
N VAL A 21 7.04 10.56 -17.90
CA VAL A 21 5.79 10.29 -18.64
C VAL A 21 5.42 11.37 -19.64
N GLU A 22 5.93 12.59 -19.45
CA GLU A 22 5.83 13.67 -20.44
C GLU A 22 7.08 14.53 -20.41
N THR A 23 7.42 15.08 -21.57
CA THR A 23 8.55 15.98 -21.74
C THR A 23 8.17 17.06 -22.74
N ASP A 24 8.87 18.18 -22.68
CA ASP A 24 8.89 19.11 -23.80
C ASP A 24 9.62 18.53 -25.04
N LYS A 25 9.76 19.36 -26.08
CA LYS A 25 10.44 18.95 -27.33
C LYS A 25 11.95 18.73 -27.15
N ASN A 26 12.58 19.39 -26.17
CA ASN A 26 14.02 19.37 -25.95
C ASN A 26 14.47 18.13 -25.17
N ASN A 27 13.54 17.50 -24.44
CA ASN A 27 13.83 16.38 -23.55
C ASN A 27 13.20 15.06 -24.00
N LYS A 28 12.76 14.92 -25.27
CA LYS A 28 12.09 13.71 -25.78
C LYS A 28 12.84 12.40 -25.54
N GLN A 29 14.17 12.45 -25.51
CA GLN A 29 15.06 11.32 -25.20
C GLN A 29 14.92 10.78 -23.78
N LEU A 30 14.31 11.54 -22.88
CA LEU A 30 14.03 11.13 -21.51
C LEU A 30 12.71 10.38 -21.38
N LEU A 31 11.79 10.49 -22.35
CA LEU A 31 10.47 9.88 -22.27
C LEU A 31 10.57 8.36 -22.06
N GLY A 32 9.92 7.85 -21.02
CA GLY A 32 9.97 6.44 -20.59
C GLY A 32 11.21 6.06 -19.79
N ARG A 33 12.17 6.96 -19.55
CA ARG A 33 13.28 6.66 -18.64
C ARG A 33 12.75 6.45 -17.22
N LYS A 34 13.30 5.43 -16.56
CA LYS A 34 12.94 5.02 -15.20
C LYS A 34 14.12 5.19 -14.26
N TYR A 35 13.83 5.71 -13.07
CA TYR A 35 14.80 5.91 -11.99
C TYR A 35 14.29 5.21 -10.74
N LEU A 36 15.08 4.28 -10.23
CA LEU A 36 14.90 3.65 -8.93
C LEU A 36 15.53 4.55 -7.86
N ILE A 37 14.71 5.00 -6.93
CA ILE A 37 15.09 5.87 -5.82
C ILE A 37 15.00 5.05 -4.53
N THR A 38 16.09 4.99 -3.79
CA THR A 38 16.22 4.24 -2.52
C THR A 38 16.96 5.06 -1.49
N GLU A 39 16.98 4.65 -0.22
CA GLU A 39 17.81 5.32 0.80
C GLU A 39 19.32 5.31 0.46
N ALA A 40 19.78 4.36 -0.37
CA ALA A 40 21.16 4.28 -0.82
C ALA A 40 21.47 5.22 -2.02
N GLY A 41 20.47 5.90 -2.56
CA GLY A 41 20.59 6.80 -3.71
C GLY A 41 19.73 6.39 -4.91
N VAL A 42 20.06 6.99 -6.06
CA VAL A 42 19.29 6.93 -7.32
C VAL A 42 20.01 6.05 -8.34
N LYS A 43 19.26 5.24 -9.10
CA LYS A 43 19.79 4.33 -10.15
C LYS A 43 18.86 4.32 -11.37
N PRO A 44 19.36 4.36 -12.62
CA PRO A 44 20.73 4.72 -13.01
C PRO A 44 21.04 6.18 -12.61
N ASP A 45 22.26 6.63 -12.89
CA ASP A 45 22.61 8.06 -12.80
C ASP A 45 21.59 8.86 -13.63
N ALA A 46 21.05 9.92 -13.04
CA ALA A 46 19.93 10.65 -13.61
C ALA A 46 20.35 11.83 -14.49
N ASP A 47 21.65 11.97 -14.79
CA ASP A 47 22.21 12.98 -15.70
C ASP A 47 21.68 14.38 -15.32
N ILE A 48 20.92 15.00 -16.23
CA ILE A 48 20.29 16.32 -16.08
C ILE A 48 19.19 16.39 -15.00
N LEU A 49 18.72 15.25 -14.50
CA LEU A 49 17.72 15.15 -13.41
C LEU A 49 18.33 14.73 -12.07
N GLN A 50 19.66 14.61 -11.97
CA GLN A 50 20.32 14.04 -10.79
C GLN A 50 20.00 14.81 -9.51
N LYS A 51 19.99 16.14 -9.57
CA LYS A 51 19.70 17.00 -8.43
C LYS A 51 18.28 16.81 -7.91
N GLU A 52 17.30 16.73 -8.82
CA GLU A 52 15.89 16.56 -8.50
C GLU A 52 15.62 15.15 -7.95
N MET A 53 16.27 14.13 -8.50
CA MET A 53 16.17 12.75 -7.99
C MET A 53 16.79 12.60 -6.60
N GLU A 54 17.89 13.29 -6.30
CA GLU A 54 18.48 13.31 -4.96
C GLU A 54 17.57 14.03 -3.95
N GLN A 55 16.83 15.05 -4.38
CA GLN A 55 15.82 15.69 -3.54
C GLN A 55 14.66 14.74 -3.24
N LEU A 56 14.17 14.02 -4.25
CA LEU A 56 13.17 12.95 -4.06
C LEU A 56 13.67 11.86 -3.12
N CYS A 57 14.95 11.46 -3.24
CA CYS A 57 15.59 10.50 -2.33
C CYS A 57 15.52 10.94 -0.86
N LYS A 58 15.75 12.23 -0.58
CA LYS A 58 15.64 12.78 0.79
C LYS A 58 14.20 12.82 1.30
N GLN A 59 13.22 12.87 0.39
CA GLN A 59 11.80 12.95 0.71
C GLN A 59 11.09 11.60 0.63
N LEU A 60 11.81 10.49 0.40
CA LEU A 60 11.25 9.15 0.16
C LEU A 60 10.21 8.71 1.21
N ASN A 61 10.34 9.18 2.45
CA ASN A 61 9.45 8.87 3.57
C ASN A 61 8.13 9.66 3.59
N HIS A 62 8.03 10.68 2.74
CA HIS A 62 6.90 11.61 2.67
C HIS A 62 6.21 11.60 1.30
N LEU A 63 6.76 10.86 0.34
CA LEU A 63 6.14 10.71 -0.97
C LEU A 63 4.76 10.07 -0.85
N LYS A 64 3.84 10.48 -1.72
CA LYS A 64 2.55 9.80 -1.83
C LYS A 64 2.74 8.43 -2.49
N GLU A 65 1.73 7.57 -2.37
CA GLU A 65 1.75 6.26 -3.03
C GLU A 65 1.96 6.39 -4.55
N SER A 66 1.32 7.38 -5.17
CA SER A 66 1.57 7.78 -6.55
C SER A 66 1.22 9.26 -6.77
N GLU A 67 2.08 9.97 -7.50
CA GLU A 67 1.81 11.34 -7.93
C GLU A 67 2.56 11.72 -9.21
N ILE A 68 2.10 12.79 -9.86
CA ILE A 68 2.84 13.46 -10.93
C ILE A 68 3.60 14.62 -10.33
N MET A 69 4.90 14.66 -10.60
CA MET A 69 5.78 15.76 -10.25
C MET A 69 6.28 16.45 -11.51
N SER A 70 5.99 17.74 -11.63
CA SER A 70 6.51 18.60 -12.69
C SER A 70 7.83 19.20 -12.25
N LEU A 71 8.86 19.05 -13.06
CA LEU A 71 10.20 19.59 -12.83
C LEU A 71 10.56 20.55 -13.95
N GLU A 72 11.03 21.74 -13.58
CA GLU A 72 11.72 22.64 -14.48
C GLU A 72 13.21 22.31 -14.45
N THR A 73 13.74 21.82 -15.55
CA THR A 73 15.18 21.59 -15.75
C THR A 73 15.80 22.78 -16.49
N GLU A 74 17.13 22.84 -16.54
CA GLU A 74 17.84 23.81 -17.39
C GLU A 74 17.49 23.68 -18.88
N SER A 75 17.00 22.50 -19.30
CA SER A 75 16.65 22.18 -20.69
C SER A 75 15.14 22.19 -20.97
N GLY A 76 14.28 22.48 -19.99
CA GLY A 76 12.84 22.60 -20.13
C GLY A 76 12.02 21.80 -19.12
N GLU A 77 10.75 21.55 -19.41
CA GLU A 77 9.82 20.89 -18.46
C GLU A 77 9.78 19.37 -18.65
N VAL A 78 9.81 18.64 -17.53
CA VAL A 78 9.68 17.19 -17.47
C VAL A 78 8.65 16.80 -16.41
N ASN A 79 7.69 15.94 -16.78
CA ASN A 79 6.73 15.38 -15.84
C ASN A 79 7.09 13.93 -15.51
N LEU A 80 7.23 13.67 -14.22
CA LEU A 80 7.53 12.36 -13.66
C LEU A 80 6.28 11.76 -13.02
N LEU A 81 5.97 10.52 -13.37
CA LEU A 81 5.16 9.66 -12.51
C LEU A 81 6.05 9.06 -11.45
N VAL A 82 5.87 9.50 -10.20
CA VAL A 82 6.58 8.96 -9.05
C VAL A 82 5.69 7.91 -8.39
N GLU A 83 6.16 6.68 -8.41
CA GLU A 83 5.49 5.52 -7.85
C GLU A 83 6.22 5.04 -6.59
N SER A 84 5.67 5.33 -5.40
CA SER A 84 6.26 4.90 -4.13
C SER A 84 5.84 3.48 -3.75
N TYR A 85 6.81 2.68 -3.33
CA TYR A 85 6.65 1.33 -2.82
C TYR A 85 7.18 1.30 -1.39
N HIS A 86 6.32 0.98 -0.45
CA HIS A 86 6.65 0.85 0.96
C HIS A 86 6.43 -0.60 1.40
N PRO A 87 7.07 -1.04 2.50
CA PRO A 87 6.89 -2.40 3.00
C PRO A 87 5.42 -2.82 3.06
N THR A 88 5.14 -4.10 2.78
CA THR A 88 3.78 -4.63 2.81
C THR A 88 3.17 -4.40 4.19
N ALA A 89 1.93 -3.92 4.23
CA ALA A 89 1.23 -3.69 5.49
C ALA A 89 1.04 -5.01 6.25
N LYS A 90 1.69 -5.16 7.41
CA LYS A 90 1.52 -6.35 8.26
C LYS A 90 0.49 -6.05 9.34
N LEU A 91 -0.35 -7.04 9.64
CA LEU A 91 -1.29 -6.97 10.75
C LEU A 91 -1.11 -8.18 11.66
N ILE A 92 -0.72 -7.94 12.91
CA ILE A 92 -0.69 -8.95 13.96
C ILE A 92 -1.93 -8.75 14.83
N VAL A 93 -2.80 -9.76 14.88
CA VAL A 93 -4.00 -9.76 15.73
C VAL A 93 -3.76 -10.69 16.92
N LEU A 94 -3.61 -10.10 18.10
CA LEU A 94 -3.45 -10.82 19.36
C LEU A 94 -4.83 -11.04 19.98
N GLY A 95 -5.31 -12.27 19.87
CA GLY A 95 -6.64 -12.71 20.32
C GLY A 95 -7.52 -13.16 19.16
N GLY A 96 -7.89 -14.43 19.12
CA GLY A 96 -8.71 -15.05 18.08
C GLY A 96 -10.22 -14.97 18.33
N GLY A 97 -10.67 -13.99 19.12
CA GLY A 97 -12.05 -13.83 19.60
C GLY A 97 -13.09 -13.52 18.51
N HIS A 98 -14.29 -13.07 18.91
CA HIS A 98 -15.38 -12.78 17.96
C HIS A 98 -15.12 -11.55 17.09
N ILE A 99 -14.40 -10.55 17.60
CA ILE A 99 -14.04 -9.34 16.85
C ILE A 99 -12.96 -9.63 15.79
N ALA A 100 -12.04 -10.55 16.09
CA ALA A 100 -10.94 -10.89 15.19
C ALA A 100 -11.43 -11.50 13.85
N GLN A 101 -12.51 -12.30 13.86
CA GLN A 101 -13.03 -12.94 12.64
C GLN A 101 -13.44 -11.94 11.54
N PRO A 102 -14.38 -11.01 11.77
CA PRO A 102 -14.71 -10.01 10.77
C PRO A 102 -13.53 -9.08 10.47
N LEU A 103 -12.71 -8.74 11.47
CA LEU A 103 -11.53 -7.89 11.25
C LEU A 103 -10.53 -8.53 10.28
N VAL A 104 -10.22 -9.82 10.42
CA VAL A 104 -9.30 -10.55 9.53
C VAL A 104 -9.83 -10.56 8.08
N LYS A 105 -11.15 -10.73 7.90
CA LYS A 105 -11.78 -10.67 6.57
C LYS A 105 -11.61 -9.29 5.93
N ILE A 106 -11.93 -8.23 6.67
CA ILE A 106 -11.80 -6.85 6.18
C ILE A 106 -10.32 -6.52 5.92
N ALA A 107 -9.41 -6.91 6.83
CA ALA A 107 -7.98 -6.69 6.67
C ALA A 107 -7.42 -7.42 5.44
N SER A 108 -7.93 -8.61 5.10
CA SER A 108 -7.56 -9.35 3.89
C SER A 108 -7.99 -8.60 2.62
N LEU A 109 -9.21 -8.05 2.61
CA LEU A 109 -9.70 -7.15 1.54
C LEU A 109 -8.84 -5.89 1.41
N LEU A 110 -8.35 -5.35 2.55
CA LEU A 110 -7.43 -4.22 2.61
C LEU A 110 -5.97 -4.58 2.32
N GLN A 111 -5.73 -5.84 1.93
CA GLN A 111 -4.45 -6.39 1.48
C GLN A 111 -3.35 -6.39 2.54
N TYR A 112 -3.70 -6.58 3.82
CA TYR A 112 -2.72 -6.83 4.87
C TYR A 112 -2.15 -8.25 4.77
N GLN A 113 -0.89 -8.42 5.19
CA GLN A 113 -0.33 -9.72 5.55
C GLN A 113 -0.67 -10.01 7.02
N ILE A 114 -1.50 -11.01 7.27
CA ILE A 114 -2.17 -11.18 8.56
C ILE A 114 -1.61 -12.38 9.31
N THR A 115 -1.21 -12.13 10.56
CA THR A 115 -0.90 -13.16 11.55
C THR A 115 -1.90 -13.06 12.69
N VAL A 116 -2.59 -14.16 13.00
CA VAL A 116 -3.49 -14.26 14.16
C VAL A 116 -2.85 -15.14 15.22
N VAL A 117 -2.84 -14.68 16.47
CA VAL A 117 -2.28 -15.40 17.60
C VAL A 117 -3.36 -15.57 18.67
N ASP A 118 -3.52 -16.78 19.21
CA ASP A 118 -4.31 -17.06 20.41
C ASP A 118 -3.77 -18.31 21.10
N ASP A 119 -3.77 -18.34 22.43
CA ASP A 119 -3.29 -19.48 23.22
C ASP A 119 -4.25 -20.68 23.22
N ARG A 120 -5.46 -20.52 22.67
CA ARG A 120 -6.50 -21.56 22.65
C ARG A 120 -6.65 -22.18 21.25
N PRO A 121 -6.54 -23.51 21.11
CA PRO A 121 -6.69 -24.20 19.82
C PRO A 121 -8.03 -23.94 19.10
N LYS A 122 -9.11 -23.76 19.86
CA LYS A 122 -10.44 -23.43 19.30
C LYS A 122 -10.50 -22.06 18.64
N PHE A 123 -9.62 -21.15 19.05
CA PHE A 123 -9.58 -19.78 18.56
C PHE A 123 -8.42 -19.58 17.58
N ALA A 124 -7.28 -20.24 17.72
CA ALA A 124 -6.17 -20.20 16.77
C ALA A 124 -6.17 -21.41 15.83
N ASN A 125 -7.00 -21.39 14.79
CA ASN A 125 -6.95 -22.40 13.72
C ASN A 125 -7.36 -21.84 12.35
N LYS A 126 -6.92 -22.53 11.29
CA LYS A 126 -7.14 -22.14 9.90
C LYS A 126 -8.60 -22.20 9.46
N GLN A 127 -9.42 -23.08 10.06
CA GLN A 127 -10.85 -23.15 9.75
C GLN A 127 -11.58 -21.87 10.19
N ARG A 128 -11.17 -21.28 11.32
CA ARG A 128 -11.72 -20.02 11.83
C ARG A 128 -11.18 -18.80 11.09
N PHE A 129 -9.92 -18.85 10.64
CA PHE A 129 -9.25 -17.76 9.94
C PHE A 129 -8.66 -18.21 8.59
N PRO A 130 -9.50 -18.56 7.60
CA PRO A 130 -9.02 -19.03 6.30
C PRO A 130 -8.23 -17.95 5.56
N GLU A 131 -8.59 -16.67 5.73
CA GLU A 131 -7.95 -15.53 5.07
C GLU A 131 -6.63 -15.09 5.71
N ALA A 132 -6.33 -15.49 6.95
CA ALA A 132 -5.08 -15.13 7.62
C ALA A 132 -3.90 -15.90 7.01
N HIS A 133 -2.78 -15.24 6.75
CA HIS A 133 -1.57 -15.88 6.21
C HIS A 133 -0.96 -16.85 7.21
N GLN A 134 -0.94 -16.46 8.48
CA GLN A 134 -0.46 -17.28 9.59
C GLN A 134 -1.47 -17.30 10.74
N VAL A 135 -1.64 -18.46 11.36
CA VAL A 135 -2.45 -18.63 12.57
C VAL A 135 -1.62 -19.43 13.56
N GLU A 136 -1.19 -18.79 14.65
CA GLU A 136 -0.35 -19.38 15.68
C GLU A 136 -1.19 -19.70 16.92
N CYS A 137 -1.20 -20.98 17.31
CA CYS A 137 -1.78 -21.43 18.56
C CYS A 137 -0.65 -21.55 19.60
N ASP A 138 -0.30 -20.44 20.24
CA ASP A 138 0.81 -20.36 21.19
C ASP A 138 0.59 -19.21 22.19
N ASP A 139 1.44 -19.11 23.21
CA ASP A 139 1.50 -17.93 24.08
C ASP A 139 1.79 -16.66 23.26
N PHE A 140 1.14 -15.56 23.62
CA PHE A 140 1.24 -14.30 22.88
C PHE A 140 2.67 -13.76 22.81
N ILE A 141 3.44 -13.83 23.90
CA ILE A 141 4.80 -13.31 23.95
C ILE A 141 5.73 -14.19 23.12
N THR A 142 5.63 -15.50 23.29
CA THR A 142 6.41 -16.46 22.50
C THR A 142 6.15 -16.35 21.00
N ALA A 143 4.89 -16.11 20.60
CA ALA A 143 4.57 -15.81 19.21
C ALA A 143 5.18 -14.48 18.75
N LEU A 144 5.05 -13.41 19.53
CA LEU A 144 5.60 -12.09 19.20
C LEU A 144 7.14 -12.09 19.06
N GLU A 145 7.86 -12.90 19.84
CA GLU A 145 9.32 -13.06 19.74
C GLU A 145 9.77 -13.57 18.36
N ARG A 146 8.91 -14.30 17.65
CA ARG A 146 9.19 -14.80 16.29
C ARG A 146 8.80 -13.82 15.19
N GLN A 147 8.14 -12.71 15.55
CA GLN A 147 7.64 -11.73 14.60
C GLN A 147 8.59 -10.53 14.48
N LYS A 148 8.83 -10.08 13.24
CA LYS A 148 9.57 -8.84 12.99
C LYS A 148 8.61 -7.65 13.04
N ILE A 149 8.58 -6.97 14.20
CA ILE A 149 7.76 -5.77 14.42
C ILE A 149 8.57 -4.53 14.04
N ASP A 150 8.10 -3.83 13.01
CA ASP A 150 8.70 -2.62 12.45
C ASP A 150 7.64 -1.55 12.18
N SER A 151 8.04 -0.39 11.64
CA SER A 151 7.13 0.72 11.34
C SER A 151 6.09 0.42 10.26
N GLY A 152 6.18 -0.72 9.55
CA GLY A 152 5.13 -1.21 8.65
C GLY A 152 4.17 -2.22 9.29
N THR A 153 4.34 -2.48 10.60
CA THR A 153 3.56 -3.46 11.35
C THR A 153 2.47 -2.77 12.17
N SER A 154 1.22 -3.19 11.95
CA SER A 154 0.08 -2.85 12.79
C SER A 154 -0.19 -3.98 13.77
N VAL A 155 -0.38 -3.65 15.04
CA VAL A 155 -0.72 -4.63 16.09
C VAL A 155 -2.09 -4.29 16.68
N VAL A 156 -2.99 -5.26 16.66
CA VAL A 156 -4.33 -5.19 17.25
C VAL A 156 -4.40 -6.14 18.44
N ILE A 157 -4.63 -5.58 19.61
CA ILE A 157 -4.70 -6.30 20.89
C ILE A 157 -6.16 -6.45 21.30
N VAL A 158 -6.70 -7.65 21.09
CA VAL A 158 -8.09 -8.05 21.34
C VAL A 158 -8.15 -9.38 22.10
N THR A 159 -7.28 -9.52 23.12
CA THR A 159 -7.18 -10.78 23.86
C THR A 159 -8.38 -10.99 24.80
N ARG A 160 -8.36 -12.13 25.48
CA ARG A 160 -9.42 -12.63 26.37
C ARG A 160 -9.42 -12.04 27.79
N GLY A 161 -8.55 -11.07 28.12
CA GLY A 161 -8.54 -10.51 29.48
C GLY A 161 -7.46 -9.49 29.83
N HIS A 162 -7.65 -8.85 30.99
CA HIS A 162 -6.90 -7.66 31.41
C HIS A 162 -5.38 -7.82 31.48
N LYS A 163 -4.90 -8.95 32.01
CA LYS A 163 -3.46 -9.19 32.21
C LYS A 163 -2.73 -9.41 30.88
N HIS A 164 -3.30 -10.20 29.99
CA HIS A 164 -2.69 -10.54 28.71
C HIS A 164 -2.58 -9.31 27.78
N ASP A 165 -3.62 -8.46 27.74
CA ASP A 165 -3.58 -7.26 26.90
C ASP A 165 -2.45 -6.30 27.32
N LEU A 166 -2.24 -6.10 28.63
CA LEU A 166 -1.17 -5.25 29.13
C LEU A 166 0.22 -5.85 28.82
N GLN A 167 0.41 -7.16 29.05
CA GLN A 167 1.67 -7.84 28.75
C GLN A 167 2.02 -7.74 27.26
N CYS A 168 1.03 -7.94 26.39
CA CYS A 168 1.19 -7.78 24.95
C CYS A 168 1.55 -6.33 24.59
N LEU A 169 0.85 -5.36 25.19
CA LEU A 169 1.09 -3.95 24.94
C LEU A 169 2.50 -3.52 25.35
N GLU A 170 2.93 -3.85 26.58
CA GLU A 170 4.27 -3.57 27.08
C GLU A 170 5.35 -4.20 26.21
N TYR A 171 5.14 -5.44 25.74
CA TYR A 171 6.07 -6.10 24.84
C TYR A 171 6.18 -5.37 23.50
N VAL A 172 5.04 -5.04 22.89
CA VAL A 172 4.97 -4.37 21.57
C VAL A 172 5.55 -2.96 21.62
N LEU A 173 5.41 -2.24 22.75
CA LEU A 173 5.95 -0.88 22.95
C LEU A 173 7.48 -0.81 23.07
N LYS A 174 8.16 -1.97 23.17
CA LYS A 174 9.63 -2.06 23.05
C LYS A 174 10.11 -1.79 21.62
N PHE A 175 9.22 -1.95 20.64
CA PHE A 175 9.49 -1.75 19.22
C PHE A 175 8.92 -0.41 18.74
N ALA A 176 9.00 -0.17 17.43
CA ALA A 176 8.41 1.00 16.76
C ALA A 176 7.36 0.57 15.71
N PRO A 177 6.26 -0.09 16.12
CA PRO A 177 5.18 -0.45 15.21
C PRO A 177 4.53 0.79 14.61
N GLY A 178 4.03 0.65 13.38
CA GLY A 178 3.29 1.68 12.68
C GLY A 178 1.92 2.01 13.30
N TYR A 179 1.35 1.05 14.03
CA TYR A 179 0.08 1.18 14.70
C TYR A 179 0.01 0.20 15.88
N VAL A 180 -0.48 0.66 17.03
CA VAL A 180 -0.86 -0.22 18.15
C VAL A 180 -2.25 0.18 18.62
N GLY A 181 -3.18 -0.76 18.52
CA GLY A 181 -4.54 -0.59 18.99
C GLY A 181 -4.87 -1.62 20.05
N MET A 182 -5.52 -1.20 21.12
CA MET A 182 -5.95 -2.11 22.19
C MET A 182 -7.43 -1.90 22.51
N ILE A 183 -8.17 -3.01 22.57
CA ILE A 183 -9.57 -2.98 22.97
C ILE A 183 -9.71 -2.69 24.47
N GLY A 184 -10.70 -1.86 24.82
CA GLY A 184 -11.01 -1.61 26.21
C GLY A 184 -12.12 -0.58 26.40
N SER A 185 -12.87 -0.71 27.50
CA SER A 185 -13.80 0.33 27.94
C SER A 185 -13.04 1.59 28.39
N ARG A 186 -13.68 2.75 28.37
CA ARG A 186 -13.07 4.03 28.80
C ARG A 186 -12.41 3.95 30.18
N ARG A 187 -13.07 3.27 31.14
CA ARG A 187 -12.52 3.03 32.48
C ARG A 187 -11.22 2.21 32.43
N ARG A 188 -11.22 1.15 31.64
CA ARG A 188 -10.07 0.24 31.49
C ARG A 188 -8.88 0.94 30.83
N VAL A 189 -9.15 1.71 29.79
CA VAL A 189 -8.15 2.52 29.09
C VAL A 189 -7.45 3.46 30.05
N LYS A 190 -8.21 4.18 30.88
CA LYS A 190 -7.64 5.08 31.89
C LYS A 190 -6.68 4.33 32.83
N MET A 191 -7.11 3.19 33.37
CA MET A 191 -6.26 2.39 34.27
C MET A 191 -4.96 1.94 33.60
N ILE A 192 -5.01 1.51 32.34
CA ILE A 192 -3.81 1.05 31.63
C ILE A 192 -2.88 2.23 31.32
N LYS A 193 -3.42 3.39 30.93
CA LYS A 193 -2.62 4.61 30.75
C LYS A 193 -1.89 4.99 32.05
N ASP A 194 -2.62 5.05 33.16
CA ASP A 194 -2.04 5.40 34.47
C ASP A 194 -0.94 4.40 34.87
N GLN A 195 -1.13 3.11 34.61
CA GLN A 195 -0.14 2.07 34.90
C GLN A 195 1.12 2.18 34.03
N LEU A 196 0.98 2.43 32.72
CA LEU A 196 2.12 2.61 31.81
C LEU A 196 2.95 3.85 32.20
N LEU A 197 2.29 4.98 32.47
CA LEU A 197 2.96 6.20 32.93
C LEU A 197 3.70 5.98 34.25
N SER A 198 3.05 5.31 35.21
CA SER A 198 3.66 4.97 36.50
C SER A 198 4.85 3.99 36.36
N SER A 199 4.87 3.18 35.30
CA SER A 199 5.96 2.25 34.98
C SER A 199 7.09 2.92 34.18
N GLY A 200 7.03 4.24 33.96
CA GLY A 200 8.09 5.03 33.35
C GLY A 200 8.04 5.13 31.82
N TYR A 201 6.94 4.73 31.18
CA TYR A 201 6.78 4.95 29.74
C TYR A 201 6.57 6.44 29.44
N PRO A 202 7.26 7.02 28.42
CA PRO A 202 7.02 8.39 28.00
C PRO A 202 5.57 8.61 27.58
N GLU A 203 5.01 9.76 27.95
CA GLU A 203 3.61 10.13 27.64
C GLU A 203 3.33 10.05 26.13
N GLU A 204 4.27 10.50 25.29
CA GLU A 204 4.20 10.41 23.84
C GLU A 204 3.98 8.97 23.34
N LYS A 205 4.70 7.99 23.91
CA LYS A 205 4.53 6.57 23.56
C LYS A 205 3.16 6.05 23.99
N VAL A 206 2.70 6.42 25.18
CA VAL A 206 1.39 6.00 25.70
C VAL A 206 0.25 6.59 24.87
N ASP A 207 0.39 7.85 24.46
CA ASP A 207 -0.59 8.55 23.63
C ASP A 207 -0.57 8.16 22.15
N GLY A 208 0.49 7.48 21.71
CA GLY A 208 0.57 6.82 20.41
C GLY A 208 -0.23 5.51 20.33
N VAL A 209 -0.74 4.99 21.45
CA VAL A 209 -1.57 3.79 21.48
C VAL A 209 -3.04 4.16 21.31
N TYR A 210 -3.70 3.54 20.32
CA TYR A 210 -5.13 3.70 20.07
C TYR A 210 -5.94 2.85 21.05
N MET A 211 -6.32 3.47 22.17
CA MET A 211 -7.13 2.86 23.21
C MET A 211 -8.19 3.87 23.72
N PRO A 212 -9.51 3.61 23.55
CA PRO A 212 -10.09 2.45 22.88
C PRO A 212 -9.71 2.40 21.39
N ILE A 213 -9.53 1.19 20.87
CA ILE A 213 -9.23 0.97 19.46
C ILE A 213 -10.42 1.29 18.54
N GLY A 214 -10.13 1.76 17.33
CA GLY A 214 -11.12 2.04 16.28
C GLY A 214 -11.62 3.48 16.27
N LEU A 215 -12.22 3.89 15.16
CA LEU A 215 -12.90 5.19 15.03
C LEU A 215 -14.21 5.22 15.82
N ASP A 216 -14.56 6.37 16.39
CA ASP A 216 -15.82 6.54 17.10
C ASP A 216 -17.01 6.66 16.13
N ILE A 217 -17.52 5.50 15.71
CA ILE A 217 -18.71 5.36 14.86
C ILE A 217 -19.91 4.80 15.62
N ASN A 218 -19.86 4.80 16.96
CA ASN A 218 -20.86 4.19 17.84
C ASN A 218 -21.13 2.70 17.53
N ALA A 219 -20.07 1.94 17.22
CA ALA A 219 -20.15 0.52 16.92
C ALA A 219 -20.60 -0.31 18.14
N GLN A 220 -21.47 -1.30 17.92
CA GLN A 220 -22.05 -2.17 18.95
C GLN A 220 -21.80 -3.66 18.68
N THR A 221 -21.86 -4.08 17.41
CA THR A 221 -21.64 -5.47 17.02
C THR A 221 -20.16 -5.77 16.76
N PRO A 222 -19.69 -7.03 16.86
CA PRO A 222 -18.32 -7.40 16.49
C PRO A 222 -17.93 -6.99 15.06
N GLU A 223 -18.88 -7.04 14.12
CA GLU A 223 -18.72 -6.65 12.73
C GLU A 223 -18.53 -5.13 12.59
N GLU A 224 -19.36 -4.33 13.27
CA GLU A 224 -19.22 -2.86 13.29
C GLU A 224 -17.90 -2.43 13.96
N ILE A 225 -17.52 -3.09 15.05
CA ILE A 225 -16.25 -2.84 15.74
C ILE A 225 -15.08 -3.17 14.79
N ALA A 226 -15.16 -4.27 14.05
CA ALA A 226 -14.14 -4.61 13.06
C ALA A 226 -14.04 -3.56 11.93
N VAL A 227 -15.16 -3.02 11.45
CA VAL A 227 -15.18 -1.89 10.49
C VAL A 227 -14.51 -0.65 11.09
N SER A 228 -14.85 -0.31 12.33
CA SER A 228 -14.25 0.81 13.07
C SER A 228 -12.73 0.68 13.20
N ILE A 229 -12.23 -0.51 13.57
CA ILE A 229 -10.80 -0.80 13.68
C ILE A 229 -10.13 -0.73 12.30
N ALA A 230 -10.73 -1.36 11.29
CA ALA A 230 -10.19 -1.37 9.93
C ALA A 230 -10.12 0.05 9.32
N ALA A 231 -11.11 0.89 9.59
CA ALA A 231 -11.11 2.29 9.17
C ALA A 231 -9.95 3.07 9.81
N GLN A 232 -9.72 2.89 11.12
CA GLN A 232 -8.59 3.50 11.83
C GLN A 232 -7.24 2.99 11.31
N LEU A 233 -7.11 1.69 11.01
CA LEU A 233 -5.91 1.12 10.38
C LEU A 233 -5.60 1.81 9.04
N VAL A 234 -6.63 2.05 8.22
CA VAL A 234 -6.48 2.77 6.94
C VAL A 234 -6.11 4.23 7.16
N GLU A 235 -6.77 4.93 8.08
CA GLU A 235 -6.50 6.33 8.42
C GLU A 235 -5.03 6.54 8.82
N VAL A 236 -4.52 5.72 9.74
CA VAL A 236 -3.13 5.79 10.23
C VAL A 236 -2.15 5.42 9.13
N ARG A 237 -2.43 4.36 8.36
CA ARG A 237 -1.61 3.96 7.21
C ARG A 237 -1.51 5.05 6.14
N ARG A 238 -2.57 5.83 5.95
CA ARG A 238 -2.65 6.94 4.98
C ARG A 238 -2.11 8.26 5.52
N GLY A 239 -1.76 8.32 6.81
CA GLY A 239 -1.16 9.49 7.44
C GLY A 239 -2.13 10.65 7.69
N PHE A 240 -3.41 10.34 7.98
CA PHE A 240 -4.42 11.37 8.27
C PHE A 240 -4.20 12.07 9.63
N GLU A 241 -3.43 11.49 10.56
CA GLU A 241 -3.05 12.12 11.84
C GLU A 241 -1.55 11.99 12.21
N LYS A 242 -1.08 12.96 13.01
CA LYS A 242 0.32 13.29 13.35
C LYS A 242 1.10 12.32 14.25
N LYS A 243 0.59 11.14 14.62
CA LYS A 243 1.19 10.38 15.74
C LYS A 243 2.33 9.43 15.35
N VAL A 244 2.21 8.59 14.31
CA VAL A 244 3.32 7.92 13.62
C VAL A 244 2.76 7.46 12.27
N VAL A 245 3.32 7.93 11.14
CA VAL A 245 2.83 7.51 9.81
C VAL A 245 3.56 6.26 9.34
N SER A 246 2.83 5.15 9.30
CA SER A 246 3.22 3.91 8.64
C SER A 246 2.81 3.94 7.17
N GLN A 247 3.60 4.61 6.32
CA GLN A 247 3.42 4.45 4.87
C GLN A 247 3.79 3.00 4.51
N THR A 248 2.78 2.18 4.19
CA THR A 248 2.90 0.80 3.70
C THR A 248 2.13 0.68 2.40
N SER A 249 2.67 -0.05 1.42
CA SER A 249 2.00 -0.23 0.13
C SER A 249 1.05 -1.42 0.15
N THR A 250 0.06 -1.35 -0.73
CA THR A 250 -0.84 -2.46 -1.02
C THR A 250 -0.07 -3.67 -1.57
N ARG A 251 -0.53 -4.87 -1.23
CA ARG A 251 0.07 -6.12 -1.74
C ARG A 251 0.03 -6.19 -3.26
N GLN A 252 -1.09 -5.77 -3.87
CA GLN A 252 -1.28 -5.82 -5.32
C GLN A 252 -0.27 -4.96 -6.08
N ARG A 253 0.12 -3.82 -5.53
CA ARG A 253 1.14 -2.94 -6.14
C ARG A 253 2.49 -3.65 -6.24
N TRP A 254 2.87 -4.37 -5.18
CA TRP A 254 4.07 -5.21 -5.19
C TRP A 254 3.97 -6.38 -6.17
N GLU A 255 2.82 -7.06 -6.23
CA GLU A 255 2.61 -8.18 -7.15
C GLU A 255 2.72 -7.76 -8.62
N LEU A 256 2.22 -6.57 -8.99
CA LEU A 256 2.39 -6.06 -10.35
C LEU A 256 3.86 -5.80 -10.69
N LEU A 257 4.61 -5.20 -9.77
CA LEU A 257 6.03 -4.94 -9.98
C LEU A 257 6.85 -6.25 -10.07
N GLU A 258 6.53 -7.24 -9.24
CA GLU A 258 7.12 -8.59 -9.34
C GLU A 258 6.89 -9.21 -10.72
N ARG A 259 5.68 -9.07 -11.26
CA ARG A 259 5.34 -9.56 -12.61
C ARG A 259 6.12 -8.81 -13.68
N GLU A 260 6.23 -7.48 -13.59
CA GLU A 260 7.07 -6.69 -14.51
C GLU A 260 8.51 -7.21 -14.54
N ILE A 261 9.10 -7.48 -13.37
CA ILE A 261 10.47 -8.00 -13.24
C ILE A 261 10.59 -9.41 -13.80
N ASP A 262 9.62 -10.29 -13.52
CA ASP A 262 9.61 -11.67 -14.04
C ASP A 262 9.55 -11.69 -15.57
N TYR A 263 8.69 -10.87 -16.18
CA TYR A 263 8.66 -10.72 -17.64
C TYR A 263 9.96 -10.16 -18.21
N ALA A 264 10.56 -9.16 -17.54
CA ALA A 264 11.87 -8.61 -17.93
C ALA A 264 12.98 -9.66 -17.88
N ASN A 265 13.05 -10.45 -16.81
CA ASN A 265 14.03 -11.51 -16.65
C ASN A 265 13.89 -12.62 -17.71
N ARG A 266 12.65 -12.85 -18.19
CA ARG A 266 12.36 -13.82 -19.28
C ARG A 266 12.48 -13.22 -20.68
N ASN A 267 12.82 -11.93 -20.79
CA ASN A 267 12.84 -11.18 -22.04
C ASN A 267 11.49 -11.28 -22.82
N GLN A 268 10.39 -11.36 -22.07
CA GLN A 268 9.03 -11.46 -22.60
C GLN A 268 8.43 -10.06 -22.66
N ALA A 269 8.05 -9.61 -23.85
CA ALA A 269 7.41 -8.32 -24.00
C ALA A 269 6.07 -8.28 -23.22
N VAL A 270 5.84 -7.18 -22.53
CA VAL A 270 4.59 -6.88 -21.82
C VAL A 270 4.33 -5.38 -21.95
N VAL A 271 3.07 -4.97 -22.00
CA VAL A 271 2.70 -3.55 -22.03
C VAL A 271 2.13 -3.15 -20.68
N ALA A 272 2.64 -2.07 -20.09
CA ALA A 272 2.11 -1.49 -18.87
C ALA A 272 1.25 -0.27 -19.21
N ALA A 273 0.04 -0.21 -18.64
CA ALA A 273 -0.83 0.94 -18.70
C ALA A 273 -1.03 1.49 -17.29
N THR A 274 -0.65 2.77 -17.09
CA THR A 274 -0.72 3.42 -15.77
C THR A 274 -1.47 4.74 -15.87
N ILE A 275 -2.49 4.93 -15.02
CA ILE A 275 -3.18 6.22 -14.93
C ILE A 275 -2.21 7.25 -14.37
N VAL A 276 -1.95 8.31 -15.13
CA VAL A 276 -1.08 9.43 -14.71
C VAL A 276 -1.89 10.59 -14.15
N ARG A 277 -3.05 10.88 -14.73
CA ARG A 277 -3.92 11.98 -14.29
C ARG A 277 -5.39 11.58 -14.40
N THR A 278 -6.21 12.16 -13.53
CA THR A 278 -7.67 12.00 -13.58
C THR A 278 -8.35 13.33 -13.34
N LYS A 279 -9.46 13.58 -14.03
CA LYS A 279 -10.36 14.72 -13.78
C LYS A 279 -11.79 14.21 -13.64
N GLY A 280 -12.51 14.73 -12.64
CA GLY A 280 -13.88 14.29 -12.35
C GLY A 280 -13.96 12.91 -11.67
N SER A 281 -15.09 12.25 -11.84
CA SER A 281 -15.39 10.96 -11.21
C SER A 281 -14.83 9.81 -12.04
N THR A 282 -13.70 9.26 -11.59
CA THR A 282 -13.02 8.11 -12.19
C THR A 282 -13.01 6.94 -11.21
N PRO A 283 -13.11 5.68 -11.68
CA PRO A 283 -13.16 4.49 -10.81
C PRO A 283 -11.86 4.24 -10.05
N ARG A 284 -10.73 4.63 -10.65
CA ARG A 284 -9.40 4.63 -10.04
C ARG A 284 -8.73 5.99 -10.17
N LYS A 285 -7.64 6.18 -9.44
CA LYS A 285 -6.84 7.41 -9.40
C LYS A 285 -5.44 7.16 -9.97
N ALA A 286 -4.64 8.22 -10.06
CA ALA A 286 -3.25 8.15 -10.52
C ALA A 286 -2.47 7.04 -9.78
N GLY A 287 -1.64 6.30 -10.52
CA GLY A 287 -0.88 5.15 -10.04
C GLY A 287 -1.59 3.80 -10.18
N ALA A 288 -2.89 3.78 -10.50
CA ALA A 288 -3.54 2.52 -10.87
C ALA A 288 -2.92 1.97 -12.16
N LYS A 289 -2.54 0.70 -12.12
CA LYS A 289 -1.74 0.05 -13.15
C LYS A 289 -2.34 -1.28 -13.57
N MET A 290 -2.21 -1.59 -14.85
CA MET A 290 -2.55 -2.86 -15.46
C MET A 290 -1.43 -3.30 -16.40
N LEU A 291 -1.07 -4.58 -16.36
CA LEU A 291 -0.18 -5.21 -17.33
C LEU A 291 -1.02 -5.94 -18.37
N ILE A 292 -0.64 -5.83 -19.64
CA ILE A 292 -1.30 -6.44 -20.79
C ILE A 292 -0.29 -7.33 -21.49
N LEU A 293 -0.62 -8.62 -21.62
CA LEU A 293 0.18 -9.61 -22.34
C LEU A 293 -0.19 -9.61 -23.84
N GLN A 294 0.68 -10.23 -24.65
CA GLN A 294 0.51 -10.26 -26.11
C GLN A 294 -0.76 -11.01 -26.56
N ASP A 295 -1.25 -11.95 -25.74
CA ASP A 295 -2.52 -12.66 -25.97
C ASP A 295 -3.76 -11.85 -25.52
N GLY A 296 -3.56 -10.64 -24.99
CA GLY A 296 -4.62 -9.77 -24.47
C GLY A 296 -5.01 -10.03 -23.02
N THR A 297 -4.35 -10.98 -22.33
CA THR A 297 -4.57 -11.22 -20.89
C THR A 297 -4.16 -9.97 -20.09
N CYS A 298 -5.02 -9.55 -19.16
CA CYS A 298 -4.76 -8.43 -18.27
C CYS A 298 -4.45 -8.89 -16.83
N ILE A 299 -3.45 -8.29 -16.21
CA ILE A 299 -3.10 -8.48 -14.79
C ILE A 299 -3.18 -7.11 -14.10
N GLY A 300 -3.99 -6.99 -13.05
CA GLY A 300 -4.34 -5.70 -12.46
C GLY A 300 -5.53 -5.05 -13.16
N THR A 301 -5.83 -3.79 -12.81
CA THR A 301 -6.96 -3.05 -13.38
C THR A 301 -6.75 -1.56 -13.22
N ILE A 302 -7.19 -0.79 -14.22
CA ILE A 302 -7.26 0.67 -14.16
C ILE A 302 -8.68 1.17 -13.86
N GLY A 303 -9.63 0.27 -13.61
CA GLY A 303 -11.00 0.62 -13.22
C GLY A 303 -12.09 -0.21 -13.87
N GLY A 304 -11.77 -1.12 -14.81
CA GLY A 304 -12.74 -1.92 -15.53
C GLY A 304 -13.56 -1.14 -16.57
N GLY A 305 -14.52 -1.83 -17.20
CA GLY A 305 -15.46 -1.24 -18.15
C GLY A 305 -14.86 -0.86 -19.52
N CYS A 306 -15.56 0.01 -20.24
CA CYS A 306 -15.23 0.40 -21.61
C CYS A 306 -13.85 1.07 -21.72
N GLY A 307 -13.47 1.91 -20.75
CA GLY A 307 -12.17 2.57 -20.75
C GLY A 307 -10.99 1.61 -20.64
N GLU A 308 -11.13 0.52 -19.87
CA GLU A 308 -10.10 -0.51 -19.78
C GLU A 308 -9.97 -1.30 -21.09
N ALA A 309 -11.09 -1.59 -21.75
CA ALA A 309 -11.10 -2.27 -23.06
C ALA A 309 -10.45 -1.41 -24.17
N GLU A 310 -10.69 -0.09 -24.16
CA GLU A 310 -10.05 0.86 -25.07
C GLU A 310 -8.54 0.87 -24.87
N VAL A 311 -8.07 1.05 -23.63
CA VAL A 311 -6.64 1.04 -23.29
C VAL A 311 -5.99 -0.29 -23.68
N ARG A 312 -6.67 -1.42 -23.46
CA ARG A 312 -6.18 -2.73 -23.88
C ARG A 312 -5.95 -2.81 -25.39
N ARG A 313 -6.84 -2.25 -26.20
CA ARG A 313 -6.68 -2.22 -27.66
C ARG A 313 -5.46 -1.40 -28.07
N GLU A 314 -5.28 -0.22 -27.48
CA GLU A 314 -4.12 0.62 -27.75
C GLU A 314 -2.81 -0.04 -27.29
N ALA A 315 -2.84 -0.76 -26.17
CA ALA A 315 -1.72 -1.56 -25.67
C ALA A 315 -1.34 -2.70 -26.63
N LEU A 316 -2.31 -3.39 -27.24
CA LEU A 316 -2.02 -4.46 -28.19
C LEU A 316 -1.28 -3.95 -29.44
N MET A 317 -1.62 -2.75 -29.92
CA MET A 317 -0.93 -2.09 -31.05
C MET A 317 0.52 -1.69 -30.70
N LEU A 318 0.85 -1.58 -29.42
CA LEU A 318 2.20 -1.25 -28.94
C LEU A 318 3.14 -2.46 -28.92
N PHE A 319 2.67 -3.71 -29.11
CA PHE A 319 3.59 -4.84 -29.24
C PHE A 319 4.42 -4.80 -30.53
N ASP A 320 3.82 -4.28 -31.61
CA ASP A 320 4.47 -4.18 -32.93
C ASP A 320 5.43 -2.98 -33.03
N SER A 321 5.40 -2.07 -32.05
CA SER A 321 6.33 -0.95 -31.93
C SER A 321 7.13 -1.07 -30.62
N ARG A 322 8.27 -0.39 -30.49
CA ARG A 322 8.90 -0.18 -29.15
C ARG A 322 8.39 1.12 -28.53
N GLY A 323 7.09 1.35 -28.67
CA GLY A 323 6.48 2.66 -28.49
C GLY A 323 6.13 2.97 -27.04
N ILE A 324 5.95 4.26 -26.81
CA ILE A 324 5.28 4.84 -25.64
C ILE A 324 4.13 5.67 -26.17
N LYS A 325 3.00 5.66 -25.49
CA LYS A 325 1.82 6.43 -25.86
C LYS A 325 1.16 7.02 -24.61
N MET A 326 0.90 8.32 -24.63
CA MET A 326 -0.08 8.92 -23.73
C MET A 326 -1.45 8.80 -24.39
N HIS A 327 -2.40 8.14 -23.72
CA HIS A 327 -3.75 7.92 -24.22
C HIS A 327 -4.77 8.51 -23.26
N GLN A 328 -5.65 9.37 -23.76
CA GLN A 328 -6.72 9.97 -22.95
C GLN A 328 -7.99 9.17 -23.15
N VAL A 329 -8.56 8.69 -22.04
CA VAL A 329 -9.84 8.00 -22.03
C VAL A 329 -10.91 8.94 -21.49
N MET A 330 -11.97 9.09 -22.27
CA MET A 330 -13.18 9.78 -21.83
C MET A 330 -14.20 8.77 -21.37
N LEU A 331 -14.53 8.78 -20.08
CA LEU A 331 -15.61 7.99 -19.55
C LEU A 331 -16.89 8.79 -19.79
N ASP A 332 -17.54 8.52 -20.91
CA ASP A 332 -18.81 9.15 -21.22
C ASP A 332 -19.94 8.53 -20.35
N ALA A 333 -20.90 9.37 -19.98
CA ALA A 333 -22.09 8.95 -19.25
C ALA A 333 -23.22 8.43 -20.16
N GLY A 334 -23.05 8.54 -21.49
CA GLY A 334 -24.11 8.37 -22.48
C GLY A 334 -24.18 6.97 -23.11
N THR A 335 -23.06 6.27 -23.22
CA THR A 335 -22.94 4.90 -23.76
C THR A 335 -22.87 3.84 -22.66
N ALA A 336 -22.63 4.23 -21.39
CA ALA A 336 -22.64 3.35 -20.21
C ALA A 336 -24.02 3.24 -19.53
N ALA A 337 -25.09 3.76 -20.16
CA ALA A 337 -26.44 3.78 -19.60
C ALA A 337 -27.09 2.39 -19.50
N GLU A 338 -26.63 1.41 -20.28
CA GLU A 338 -27.20 0.05 -20.27
C GLU A 338 -26.66 -0.84 -19.13
N GLU A 339 -25.52 -0.49 -18.51
CA GLU A 339 -24.91 -1.28 -17.42
C GLU A 339 -24.87 -0.55 -16.05
N GLY A 340 -25.41 0.68 -15.95
CA GLY A 340 -25.69 1.34 -14.67
C GLY A 340 -24.48 1.86 -13.87
N MET A 341 -23.26 1.87 -14.46
CA MET A 341 -22.04 2.36 -13.81
C MET A 341 -21.50 3.59 -14.52
N VAL A 342 -22.01 4.77 -14.16
CA VAL A 342 -21.64 6.04 -14.80
C VAL A 342 -20.49 6.72 -14.03
N CYS A 343 -19.26 6.54 -14.51
CA CYS A 343 -18.14 7.42 -14.14
C CYS A 343 -18.03 8.49 -15.23
N GLY A 344 -18.34 9.76 -14.94
CA GLY A 344 -18.27 10.88 -15.92
C GLY A 344 -16.91 11.60 -15.96
N GLY A 345 -15.82 10.85 -15.90
CA GLY A 345 -14.47 11.37 -15.70
C GLY A 345 -13.56 11.27 -16.93
N LEU A 346 -12.43 11.96 -16.87
CA LEU A 346 -11.33 11.85 -17.82
C LEU A 346 -10.15 11.19 -17.12
N MET A 347 -9.44 10.30 -17.81
CA MET A 347 -8.17 9.76 -17.34
C MET A 347 -7.13 9.77 -18.44
N ASP A 348 -5.94 10.28 -18.11
CA ASP A 348 -4.76 10.17 -18.96
C ASP A 348 -3.99 8.91 -18.53
N VAL A 349 -3.72 8.04 -19.50
CA VAL A 349 -3.10 6.73 -19.29
C VAL A 349 -1.79 6.68 -20.06
N PHE A 350 -0.70 6.52 -19.34
CA PHE A 350 0.61 6.28 -19.92
C PHE A 350 0.74 4.79 -20.24
N ILE A 351 0.89 4.49 -21.53
CA ILE A 351 1.01 3.13 -22.05
C ILE A 351 2.42 2.96 -22.59
N GLU A 352 3.17 2.03 -22.01
CA GLU A 352 4.55 1.74 -22.41
C GLU A 352 4.73 0.25 -22.64
N ARG A 353 5.44 -0.09 -23.71
CA ARG A 353 5.94 -1.44 -23.88
C ARG A 353 7.19 -1.62 -23.03
N LEU A 354 7.15 -2.57 -22.10
CA LEU A 354 8.30 -3.03 -21.35
C LEU A 354 9.02 -4.09 -22.19
N ILE A 355 10.32 -3.87 -22.40
CA ILE A 355 11.31 -4.74 -23.09
C ILE A 355 11.25 -4.69 -24.63
#